data_AF-A0A7X7JFN0-F1
#
_entry.id   AF-A0A7X7JFN0-F1
#
_cell.length_a   1.000
_cell.length_b   1.000
_cell.length_c   1.000
_cell.angle_alpha   90.00
_cell.angle_beta   90.00
_cell.angle_gamma   90.00
#
_symmetry.space_group_name_H-M   'P 1'
#
loop_
_entity.id
_entity.type
_entity.pdbx_description
1 polymer ?
#
loop_
_entity_poly.entity_id
_entity_poly.type
_entity_poly.pdbx_seq_one_letter_code
_entity_poly.pdbx_strand_id
1 'polypeptide(L)'
;MGTAHLLELADALLAHIATSSADPEGAMEAAGHSWGQGLPDPELPEDGVVEAMAEHLAERGFGTTCEADTLTFTRCPFRGTVSDERMPLVCAMHKGLLTGYLEESAGTFRPTDLVIGDELCAVRIVSGS
;
A
#
# COMPACT_ATOMS: atom_id res chain seq x y z
N MET A 1 21.66 -10.33 6.29
CA MET A 1 21.06 -10.54 7.63
C MET A 1 19.55 -10.50 7.43
N GLY A 2 18.86 -11.56 7.83
CA GLY A 2 17.55 -11.91 7.28
C GLY A 2 16.42 -11.00 7.77
N THR A 3 15.54 -10.62 6.84
CA THR A 3 14.27 -9.92 7.10
C THR A 3 13.27 -10.75 7.91
N ALA A 4 13.60 -12.01 8.26
CA ALA A 4 12.77 -12.92 9.04
C ALA A 4 12.25 -12.29 10.34
N HIS A 5 13.12 -11.63 11.11
CA HIS A 5 12.70 -11.00 12.36
C HIS A 5 11.68 -9.86 12.15
N LEU A 6 11.80 -9.10 11.06
CA LEU A 6 10.85 -8.04 10.71
C LEU A 6 9.49 -8.63 10.30
N LEU A 7 9.51 -9.77 9.60
CA LEU A 7 8.31 -10.48 9.17
C LEU A 7 7.59 -11.13 10.37
N GLU A 8 8.33 -11.72 11.31
CA GLU A 8 7.78 -12.25 12.57
C GLU A 8 7.14 -11.14 13.40
N LEU A 9 7.79 -9.98 13.52
CA LEU A 9 7.22 -8.82 14.21
C LEU A 9 5.94 -8.34 13.52
N ALA A 10 5.96 -8.20 12.20
CA ALA A 10 4.79 -7.78 11.42
C ALA A 10 3.62 -8.77 11.63
N ASP A 11 3.86 -10.07 11.55
CA ASP A 11 2.83 -11.09 11.76
C ASP A 11 2.25 -11.06 13.17
N ALA A 12 3.08 -10.85 14.19
CA ALA A 12 2.64 -10.69 15.58
C ALA A 12 1.76 -9.45 15.78
N LEU A 13 2.10 -8.32 15.15
CA LEU A 13 1.30 -7.10 15.20
C LEU A 13 -0.04 -7.26 14.46
N LEU A 14 -0.03 -7.93 13.30
CA LEU A 14 -1.24 -8.24 12.55
C LEU A 14 -2.18 -9.14 13.38
N ALA A 15 -1.63 -10.17 14.03
CA ALA A 15 -2.40 -11.04 14.91
C ALA A 15 -2.99 -10.27 16.11
N HIS A 16 -2.23 -9.33 16.68
CA HIS A 16 -2.75 -8.49 17.75
C HIS A 16 -3.95 -7.65 17.28
N ILE A 17 -3.80 -6.92 16.17
CA ILE A 17 -4.85 -6.04 15.62
C ILE A 17 -6.10 -6.83 15.24
N ALA A 18 -5.92 -8.03 14.66
CA ALA A 18 -7.02 -8.93 14.31
C ALA A 18 -7.92 -9.30 15.51
N THR A 19 -7.36 -9.32 16.72
CA THR A 19 -8.08 -9.71 17.94
C THR A 19 -8.48 -8.53 18.82
N SER A 20 -7.80 -7.40 18.73
CA SER A 20 -8.00 -6.25 19.61
C SER A 20 -8.85 -5.14 19.02
N SER A 21 -8.98 -5.05 17.69
CA SER A 21 -9.82 -4.07 17.01
C SER A 21 -11.23 -4.59 16.75
N ALA A 22 -12.24 -3.73 16.90
CA ALA A 22 -13.60 -4.01 16.44
C ALA A 22 -13.75 -3.94 14.92
N ASP A 23 -12.83 -3.23 14.26
CA ASP A 23 -12.69 -3.12 12.81
C ASP A 23 -11.19 -3.23 12.44
N PRO A 24 -10.65 -4.46 12.33
CA PRO A 24 -9.24 -4.66 12.04
C PRO A 24 -8.81 -4.10 10.67
N GLU A 25 -9.60 -4.31 9.62
CA GLU A 25 -9.28 -3.83 8.27
C GLU A 25 -9.28 -2.30 8.22
N GLY A 26 -10.30 -1.63 8.78
CA GLY A 26 -10.35 -0.17 8.85
C GLY A 26 -9.19 0.42 9.67
N ALA A 27 -8.79 -0.23 10.77
CA ALA A 27 -7.62 0.19 11.54
C ALA A 27 -6.31 0.09 10.75
N MET A 28 -6.16 -0.97 9.94
CA MET A 28 -5.00 -1.16 9.08
C MET A 28 -5.00 -0.20 7.89
N GLU A 29 -6.16 0.08 7.29
CA GLU A 29 -6.31 1.09 6.25
C GLU A 29 -5.94 2.48 6.79
N ALA A 30 -6.39 2.85 8.00
CA ALA A 30 -6.03 4.11 8.65
C ALA A 30 -4.52 4.21 8.97
N ALA A 31 -3.91 3.12 9.45
CA ALA A 31 -2.47 3.06 9.68
C ALA A 31 -1.69 3.24 8.37
N GLY A 32 -2.15 2.59 7.30
CA GLY A 32 -1.58 2.73 5.96
C GLY A 32 -1.69 4.16 5.45
N HIS A 33 -2.88 4.76 5.61
CA HIS A 33 -3.15 6.13 5.21
C HIS A 33 -2.20 7.13 5.86
N SER A 34 -2.07 7.08 7.18
CA SER A 34 -1.12 7.93 7.91
C SER A 34 0.33 7.72 7.48
N TRP A 35 0.71 6.47 7.17
CA TRP A 35 2.04 6.19 6.63
C TRP A 35 2.22 6.80 5.24
N GLY A 36 1.23 6.64 4.36
CA GLY A 36 1.24 7.16 2.99
C GLY A 36 1.40 8.68 2.91
N GLN A 37 0.74 9.42 3.80
CA GLN A 37 0.85 10.88 3.87
C GLN A 37 2.27 11.37 4.21
N GLY A 38 3.09 10.55 4.87
CA GLY A 38 4.45 10.94 5.27
C GLY A 38 5.52 10.74 4.19
N LEU A 39 5.15 10.31 2.99
CA LEU A 39 6.10 9.89 1.95
C LEU A 39 6.31 10.89 0.80
N PRO A 40 5.28 11.57 0.27
CA PRO A 40 5.44 12.44 -0.88
C PRO A 40 6.43 13.58 -0.66
N ASP A 41 7.15 13.95 -1.71
CA ASP A 41 7.89 15.21 -1.76
C ASP A 41 6.91 16.35 -2.10
N PRO A 42 6.74 17.36 -1.21
CA PRO A 42 5.81 18.46 -1.43
C PRO A 42 6.18 19.36 -2.64
N GLU A 43 7.41 19.28 -3.14
CA GLU A 43 7.86 20.06 -4.31
C GLU A 43 7.69 19.29 -5.63
N LEU A 44 7.25 18.02 -5.58
CA LEU A 44 7.11 17.18 -6.76
C LEU A 44 5.96 17.66 -7.66
N PRO A 45 6.20 17.88 -8.97
CA PRO A 45 5.15 18.17 -9.93
C PRO A 45 4.12 17.04 -10.08
N GLU A 46 2.88 17.39 -10.40
CA GLU A 46 1.75 16.44 -10.52
C GLU A 46 2.03 15.27 -11.48
N ASP A 47 2.71 15.53 -12.60
CA ASP A 47 3.03 14.51 -13.61
C ASP A 47 4.06 13.48 -13.13
N GLY A 48 4.85 13.81 -12.12
CA GLY A 48 5.83 12.91 -11.51
C GLY A 48 5.30 12.07 -10.34
N VAL A 49 4.12 12.38 -9.81
CA VAL A 49 3.58 11.79 -8.56
C VAL A 49 3.49 10.26 -8.63
N VAL A 50 2.96 9.73 -9.73
CA VAL A 50 2.74 8.28 -9.88
C VAL A 50 4.05 7.52 -10.04
N GLU A 51 5.01 8.09 -10.77
CA GLU A 51 6.34 7.51 -10.94
C GLU A 51 7.09 7.47 -9.59
N ALA A 52 7.12 8.58 -8.85
CA ALA A 52 7.72 8.65 -7.52
C ALA A 52 7.07 7.67 -6.53
N MET A 53 5.74 7.50 -6.58
CA MET A 53 5.05 6.50 -5.78
C MET A 53 5.52 5.08 -6.10
N ALA A 54 5.63 4.75 -7.39
CA ALA A 54 6.09 3.44 -7.84
C ALA A 54 7.54 3.16 -7.40
N GLU A 55 8.41 4.18 -7.41
CA GLU A 55 9.77 4.11 -6.87
C GLU A 55 9.79 3.85 -5.36
N HIS A 56 9.01 4.61 -4.58
CA HIS A 56 8.90 4.38 -3.14
C HIS A 56 8.44 2.96 -2.81
N LEU A 57 7.49 2.42 -3.56
CA LEU A 57 7.03 1.04 -3.41
C LEU A 57 8.13 0.04 -3.78
N ALA A 58 8.87 0.28 -4.86
CA ALA A 58 9.98 -0.57 -5.28
C ALA A 58 11.10 -0.63 -4.22
N GLU A 59 11.46 0.51 -3.62
CA GLU A 59 12.42 0.58 -2.50
C GLU A 59 11.99 -0.28 -1.29
N ARG A 60 10.68 -0.46 -1.10
CA ARG A 60 10.07 -1.25 -0.02
C ARG A 60 9.87 -2.72 -0.41
N GLY A 61 10.39 -3.13 -1.57
CA GLY A 61 10.41 -4.53 -2.02
C GLY A 61 9.17 -4.97 -2.78
N PHE A 62 8.30 -4.03 -3.17
CA PHE A 62 7.25 -4.34 -4.14
C PHE A 62 7.84 -4.47 -5.54
N GLY A 63 7.29 -5.39 -6.33
CA GLY A 63 7.40 -5.28 -7.78
C GLY A 63 6.30 -4.35 -8.26
N THR A 64 6.64 -3.28 -8.97
CA THR A 64 5.66 -2.31 -9.49
C THR A 64 5.83 -2.13 -11.00
N THR A 65 4.72 -1.96 -11.71
CA THR A 65 4.68 -1.47 -13.09
C THR A 65 3.59 -0.42 -13.20
N CYS A 66 3.85 0.64 -13.96
CA CYS A 66 2.87 1.69 -14.21
C CYS A 66 2.59 1.78 -15.70
N GLU A 67 1.33 1.61 -16.08
CA GLU A 67 0.88 1.75 -17.47
C GLU A 67 -0.33 2.69 -17.50
N ALA A 68 -0.20 3.81 -18.23
CA ALA A 68 -1.20 4.87 -18.31
C ALA A 68 -1.67 5.38 -16.93
N ASP A 69 -2.84 4.92 -16.48
CA ASP A 69 -3.48 5.30 -15.22
C ASP A 69 -3.52 4.15 -14.20
N THR A 70 -2.86 3.02 -14.49
CA THR A 70 -2.93 1.81 -13.68
C THR A 70 -1.57 1.45 -13.10
N LEU A 71 -1.50 1.46 -11.77
CA LEU A 71 -0.36 0.93 -11.02
C LEU A 71 -0.63 -0.54 -10.69
N THR A 72 0.26 -1.42 -11.13
CA THR A 72 0.21 -2.85 -10.87
C THR A 72 1.32 -3.26 -9.91
N PHE A 73 0.96 -4.03 -8.90
CA PHE A 73 1.84 -4.68 -7.96
C PHE A 73 2.09 -6.11 -8.42
N THR A 74 3.28 -6.34 -8.97
CA THR A 74 3.70 -7.65 -9.49
C THR A 74 4.27 -8.56 -8.41
N ARG A 75 4.61 -8.00 -7.24
CA ARG A 75 5.05 -8.75 -6.07
C ARG A 75 4.74 -7.99 -4.79
N CYS A 76 4.10 -8.65 -3.84
CA CYS A 76 3.97 -8.19 -2.45
C CYS A 76 5.03 -8.91 -1.59
N PRO A 77 5.84 -8.20 -0.79
CA PRO A 77 6.86 -8.82 0.05
C PRO A 77 6.30 -9.74 1.15
N PHE A 78 5.02 -9.58 1.49
CA PHE A 78 4.34 -10.38 2.51
C PHE A 78 3.63 -11.63 1.95
N ARG A 79 3.44 -11.72 0.63
CA ARG A 79 2.78 -12.87 -0.01
C ARG A 79 3.64 -14.13 0.19
N GLY A 80 3.01 -15.21 0.66
CA GLY A 80 3.69 -16.46 1.00
C GLY A 80 4.47 -16.44 2.33
N THR A 81 4.44 -15.32 3.06
CA THR A 81 5.04 -15.22 4.41
C THR A 81 3.95 -15.03 5.47
N VAL A 82 3.03 -14.09 5.25
CA VAL A 82 1.87 -13.89 6.12
C VAL A 82 0.80 -14.92 5.75
N SER A 83 0.11 -15.47 6.74
CA SER A 83 -0.98 -16.43 6.53
C SER A 83 -2.11 -15.82 5.72
N ASP A 84 -2.79 -16.64 4.91
CA ASP A 84 -3.93 -16.21 4.08
C ASP A 84 -5.03 -15.51 4.90
N GLU A 85 -5.27 -15.95 6.14
CA GLU A 85 -6.24 -15.33 7.07
C GLU A 85 -5.91 -13.86 7.41
N ARG A 86 -4.62 -13.51 7.47
CA ARG A 86 -4.14 -12.16 7.82
C ARG A 86 -3.78 -11.32 6.60
N MET A 87 -3.75 -11.91 5.40
CA MET A 87 -3.45 -11.20 4.16
C MET A 87 -4.39 -10.01 3.90
N PRO A 88 -5.71 -10.07 4.18
CA PRO A 88 -6.61 -8.94 4.01
C PRO A 88 -6.16 -7.68 4.78
N LEU A 89 -5.61 -7.84 5.98
CA LEU A 89 -5.09 -6.74 6.81
C LEU A 89 -3.87 -6.06 6.18
N VAL A 90 -2.99 -6.85 5.56
CA VAL A 90 -1.83 -6.33 4.82
C VAL A 90 -2.29 -5.59 3.56
N CYS A 91 -3.28 -6.12 2.84
CA CYS A 91 -3.84 -5.44 1.68
C CYS A 91 -4.55 -4.14 2.06
N ALA A 92 -5.28 -4.10 3.17
CA ALA A 92 -5.89 -2.88 3.70
C ALA A 92 -4.84 -1.81 4.03
N MET A 93 -3.72 -2.20 4.66
CA MET A 93 -2.57 -1.30 4.87
C MET A 93 -2.05 -0.71 3.56
N HIS A 94 -1.86 -1.52 2.53
CA HIS A 94 -1.35 -1.02 1.23
C HIS A 94 -2.36 -0.13 0.51
N LYS A 95 -3.67 -0.42 0.62
CA LYS A 95 -4.72 0.47 0.13
C LYS A 95 -4.63 1.83 0.84
N GLY A 96 -4.57 1.82 2.17
CA GLY A 96 -4.40 3.02 2.97
C GLY A 96 -3.18 3.84 2.53
N LEU A 97 -2.02 3.19 2.40
CA LEU A 97 -0.77 3.80 1.94
C LEU A 97 -0.95 4.55 0.62
N LEU A 98 -1.51 3.89 -0.39
CA LEU A 98 -1.76 4.48 -1.70
C LEU A 98 -2.67 5.71 -1.62
N THR A 99 -3.76 5.59 -0.87
CA THR A 99 -4.71 6.69 -0.67
C THR A 99 -4.04 7.86 0.02
N GLY A 100 -3.33 7.64 1.12
CA GLY A 100 -2.65 8.69 1.86
C GLY A 100 -1.57 9.38 1.04
N TYR A 101 -0.81 8.61 0.26
CA TYR A 101 0.21 9.16 -0.64
C TYR A 101 -0.40 10.09 -1.68
N LEU A 102 -1.46 9.64 -2.38
CA LEU A 102 -2.08 10.40 -3.48
C LEU A 102 -2.87 11.61 -2.98
N GLU A 103 -3.48 11.54 -1.80
CA GLU A 103 -4.18 12.67 -1.20
C GLU A 103 -3.21 13.79 -0.79
N GLU A 104 -2.05 13.43 -0.25
CA GLU A 104 -1.01 14.39 0.13
C GLU A 104 -0.23 14.90 -1.11
N SER A 105 -0.08 14.07 -2.14
CA SER A 105 0.58 14.43 -3.41
C SER A 105 -0.33 15.28 -4.28
N ALA A 106 -0.23 16.60 -4.14
CA ALA A 106 -0.92 17.61 -4.96
C ALA A 106 -2.46 17.55 -5.00
N GLY A 107 -3.10 16.63 -4.27
CA GLY A 107 -4.55 16.57 -4.08
C GLY A 107 -5.38 16.22 -5.33
N THR A 108 -4.75 16.13 -6.51
CA THR A 108 -5.41 15.92 -7.81
C THR A 108 -5.66 14.45 -8.13
N PHE A 109 -5.03 13.49 -7.46
CA PHE A 109 -5.24 12.06 -7.76
C PHE A 109 -5.97 11.33 -6.65
N ARG A 110 -6.81 10.36 -7.02
CA ARG A 110 -7.43 9.41 -6.08
C ARG A 110 -7.25 7.99 -6.61
N PRO A 111 -6.87 7.03 -5.75
CA PRO A 111 -6.91 5.64 -6.14
C PRO A 111 -8.36 5.15 -6.20
N THR A 112 -8.66 4.27 -7.16
CA THR A 112 -9.83 3.39 -7.06
C THR A 112 -9.60 2.33 -6.00
N ASP A 113 -10.56 1.44 -5.78
CA ASP A 113 -10.33 0.26 -4.96
C ASP A 113 -9.16 -0.58 -5.53
N LEU A 114 -8.29 -1.04 -4.62
CA LEU A 114 -7.21 -1.96 -4.93
C LEU A 114 -7.82 -3.33 -5.25
N VAL A 115 -7.68 -3.78 -6.50
CA VAL A 115 -8.09 -5.10 -6.93
C VAL A 115 -7.00 -6.10 -6.54
N ILE A 116 -7.31 -7.02 -5.64
CA ILE A 116 -6.39 -8.06 -5.16
C ILE A 116 -6.58 -9.31 -6.03
N GLY A 117 -5.56 -9.68 -6.80
CA GLY A 117 -5.52 -10.94 -7.53
C GLY A 117 -4.60 -11.98 -6.88
N ASP A 118 -4.61 -13.17 -7.48
CA ASP A 118 -3.82 -14.32 -7.00
C ASP A 118 -2.31 -14.07 -7.14
N GLU A 119 -1.89 -13.43 -8.23
CA GLU A 119 -0.48 -13.12 -8.49
C GLU A 119 -0.20 -11.61 -8.53
N LEU A 120 -1.16 -10.82 -9.02
CA LEU A 120 -1.02 -9.38 -9.25
C LEU A 120 -2.10 -8.62 -8.49
N CYS A 121 -1.76 -7.47 -7.94
CA CYS A 121 -2.76 -6.50 -7.47
C CYS A 121 -2.71 -5.27 -8.38
N ALA A 122 -3.85 -4.61 -8.59
CA ALA A 122 -3.91 -3.43 -9.46
C ALA A 122 -4.77 -2.34 -8.83
N VAL A 123 -4.33 -1.10 -8.99
CA VAL A 123 -5.09 0.09 -8.61
C VAL A 123 -5.10 1.04 -9.80
N ARG A 124 -6.27 1.57 -10.14
CA ARG A 124 -6.37 2.66 -11.10
C ARG A 124 -6.31 3.98 -10.36
N ILE A 125 -5.57 4.93 -10.89
CA ILE A 125 -5.40 6.26 -10.35
C ILE A 125 -6.22 7.20 -11.23
N VAL A 126 -7.22 7.84 -10.65
CA VAL A 126 -8.08 8.79 -11.37
C VAL A 126 -7.75 10.21 -10.94
N SER A 127 -7.75 11.14 -11.89
CA SER A 127 -7.71 12.56 -11.55
C SER A 127 -9.04 12.97 -10.92
N GLY A 128 -8.99 13.54 -9.73
CA GLY A 128 -10.10 14.22 -9.07
C GLY A 128 -10.45 15.47 -9.87
N SER A 129 -11.65 15.46 -10.45
CA SER A 129 -12.29 16.61 -11.09
C SER A 129 -12.69 17.69 -10.09
#